data_AF-A0A7C6BH54-F1
#
_entry.id   AF-A0A7C6BH54-F1
#
_cell.length_a   1.000
_cell.length_b   1.000
_cell.length_c   1.000
_cell.angle_alpha   90.00
_cell.angle_beta   90.00
_cell.angle_gamma   90.00
#
_symmetry.space_group_name_H-M   'P 1'
#
loop_
_entity.id
_entity.type
_entity.pdbx_description
1 polymer ?
#
loop_
_entity_poly.entity_id
_entity_poly.type
_entity_poly.pdbx_seq_one_letter_code
_entity_poly.pdbx_strand_id
1 'polypeptide(L)'
;MSRIINFARLQVGKPYVFGTSGPNSFDCSGLTKRAAAQIGLDLYHGATTQWNRGTATGPPERYGYFDKTGPIDTLPNKVAFLFNQDKTAAKLTMAHTGLYDGAGRVIQAGGYGGKGVHDNPLDRRR
;
A
#
# COMPACT_ATOMS: atom_id res chain seq x y z
N MET A 1 9.40 -10.18 -12.32
CA MET A 1 8.26 -9.28 -12.04
C MET A 1 7.71 -9.60 -10.66
N SER A 2 7.43 -8.62 -9.80
CA SER A 2 6.97 -8.85 -8.41
C SER A 2 5.56 -9.43 -8.36
N ARG A 3 5.34 -10.48 -7.56
CA ARG A 3 4.00 -11.08 -7.34
C ARG A 3 3.00 -10.09 -6.73
N ILE A 4 3.48 -9.21 -5.85
CA ILE A 4 2.70 -8.12 -5.24
C ILE A 4 2.13 -7.20 -6.34
N ILE A 5 3.02 -6.70 -7.20
CA ILE A 5 2.65 -5.75 -8.27
C ILE A 5 1.77 -6.42 -9.33
N ASN A 6 2.09 -7.66 -9.70
CA ASN A 6 1.28 -8.43 -10.66
C ASN A 6 -0.17 -8.58 -10.17
N PHE A 7 -0.36 -8.97 -8.91
CA PHE A 7 -1.70 -9.07 -8.34
C PHE A 7 -2.42 -7.72 -8.34
N ALA A 8 -1.76 -6.66 -7.90
CA ALA A 8 -2.37 -5.34 -7.81
C ALA A 8 -2.80 -4.81 -9.19
N ARG A 9 -1.97 -5.01 -10.22
CA ARG A 9 -2.28 -4.64 -11.61
C ARG A 9 -3.48 -5.40 -12.16
N LEU A 10 -3.64 -6.68 -11.82
CA LEU A 10 -4.84 -7.46 -12.20
C LEU A 10 -6.13 -6.94 -11.55
N GLN A 11 -6.04 -6.09 -10.51
CA GLN A 11 -7.20 -5.49 -9.88
C GLN A 11 -7.58 -4.14 -10.49
N VAL A 12 -6.76 -3.56 -11.37
CA VAL A 12 -7.02 -2.25 -12.01
C VAL A 12 -8.39 -2.24 -12.69
N GLY A 13 -9.13 -1.15 -12.47
CA GLY A 13 -10.51 -0.97 -12.92
C GLY A 13 -11.57 -1.37 -11.89
N LYS A 14 -11.22 -2.15 -10.86
CA LYS A 14 -12.18 -2.51 -9.80
C LYS A 14 -12.57 -1.30 -8.94
N PRO A 15 -13.83 -1.23 -8.47
CA PRO A 15 -14.30 -0.11 -7.67
C PRO A 15 -13.60 -0.01 -6.32
N TYR A 16 -13.49 1.22 -5.82
CA TYR A 16 -13.13 1.46 -4.43
C TYR A 16 -14.36 1.34 -3.54
N VAL A 17 -14.27 0.53 -2.49
CA VAL A 17 -15.29 0.46 -1.44
C VAL A 17 -14.58 0.35 -0.10
N PHE A 18 -14.84 1.32 0.79
CA PHE A 18 -14.25 1.37 2.12
C PHE A 18 -14.54 0.09 2.91
N GLY A 19 -13.52 -0.46 3.57
CA GLY A 19 -13.62 -1.69 4.36
C GLY A 19 -13.53 -2.98 3.55
N THR A 20 -13.26 -2.92 2.23
CA THR A 20 -13.23 -4.13 1.38
C THR A 20 -11.82 -4.57 0.97
N SER A 21 -11.62 -5.89 0.86
CA SER A 21 -10.35 -6.56 0.55
C SER A 21 -10.49 -7.54 -0.63
N GLY A 22 -11.38 -7.25 -1.58
CA GLY A 22 -11.66 -8.09 -2.74
C GLY A 22 -12.72 -9.17 -2.51
N PRO A 23 -13.02 -9.98 -3.56
CA PRO A 23 -12.41 -9.90 -4.88
C PRO A 23 -13.01 -8.83 -5.80
N ASN A 24 -14.20 -8.32 -5.50
CA ASN A 24 -14.95 -7.45 -6.41
C ASN A 24 -14.64 -5.95 -6.23
N SER A 25 -14.21 -5.54 -5.04
CA SER A 25 -13.86 -4.16 -4.70
C SER A 25 -12.73 -4.14 -3.68
N PHE A 26 -12.00 -3.03 -3.61
CA PHE A 26 -10.92 -2.86 -2.66
C PHE A 26 -10.95 -1.47 -2.04
N ASP A 27 -10.58 -1.34 -0.77
CA ASP A 27 -10.00 -0.08 -0.30
C ASP A 27 -8.46 -0.11 -0.40
N CYS A 28 -7.83 1.01 -0.04
CA CYS A 28 -6.39 1.19 -0.16
C CYS A 28 -5.61 0.09 0.58
N SER A 29 -5.95 -0.14 1.85
CA SER A 29 -5.29 -1.11 2.71
C SER A 29 -5.69 -2.56 2.43
N GLY A 30 -6.90 -2.79 1.90
CA GLY A 30 -7.34 -4.09 1.45
C GLY A 30 -6.60 -4.56 0.19
N LEU A 31 -6.34 -3.64 -0.74
CA LEU A 31 -5.51 -3.93 -1.92
C LEU A 31 -4.09 -4.32 -1.51
N THR A 32 -3.43 -3.52 -0.67
CA THR A 32 -2.05 -3.78 -0.21
C THR A 32 -1.96 -5.10 0.58
N LYS A 33 -2.96 -5.38 1.44
CA LYS A 33 -3.06 -6.67 2.17
C LYS A 33 -3.08 -7.85 1.22
N ARG A 34 -3.99 -7.85 0.23
CA ARG A 34 -4.12 -8.99 -0.70
C ARG A 34 -2.93 -9.13 -1.65
N ALA A 35 -2.28 -8.03 -1.99
CA ALA A 35 -1.05 -8.04 -2.77
C ALA A 35 0.12 -8.64 -1.95
N ALA A 36 0.28 -8.26 -0.69
CA ALA A 36 1.30 -8.81 0.22
C ALA A 36 1.10 -10.32 0.47
N ALA A 37 -0.16 -10.77 0.56
CA ALA A 37 -0.49 -12.19 0.72
C ALA A 37 0.06 -13.08 -0.42
N GLN A 38 0.34 -12.52 -1.60
CA GLN A 38 0.94 -13.27 -2.72
C GLN A 38 2.37 -13.73 -2.47
N ILE A 39 3.02 -13.16 -1.45
CA ILE A 39 4.34 -13.58 -0.99
C ILE A 39 4.31 -14.11 0.46
N GLY A 40 3.12 -14.48 0.95
CA GLY A 40 2.94 -15.09 2.28
C GLY A 40 2.89 -14.11 3.44
N LEU A 41 2.82 -12.79 3.19
CA LEU A 41 2.70 -11.79 4.24
C LEU A 41 1.23 -11.47 4.55
N ASP A 42 0.82 -11.64 5.82
CA ASP A 42 -0.49 -11.21 6.29
C ASP A 42 -0.41 -9.80 6.90
N LEU A 43 -0.97 -8.83 6.19
CA LEU A 43 -1.09 -7.47 6.68
C LEU A 43 -2.47 -7.22 7.29
N TYR A 44 -2.55 -6.40 8.31
CA TYR A 44 -3.84 -5.95 8.83
C TYR A 44 -4.60 -5.11 7.81
N HIS A 45 -5.93 -5.16 7.88
CA HIS A 45 -6.80 -4.27 7.11
C HIS A 45 -6.86 -2.91 7.82
N GLY A 46 -6.04 -1.97 7.36
CA GLY A 46 -6.00 -0.59 7.84
C GLY A 46 -4.62 0.05 7.65
N ALA A 47 -4.55 1.20 6.97
CA ALA A 47 -3.29 1.84 6.59
C ALA A 47 -2.41 2.19 7.81
N THR A 48 -3.01 2.77 8.87
CA THR A 48 -2.27 3.09 10.12
C THR A 48 -1.70 1.85 10.78
N THR A 49 -2.46 0.75 10.83
CA THR A 49 -1.98 -0.50 11.42
C THR A 49 -0.89 -1.15 10.59
N GLN A 50 -0.99 -1.11 9.25
CA GLN A 50 0.06 -1.56 8.35
C GLN A 50 1.36 -0.78 8.57
N TRP A 51 1.27 0.55 8.65
CA TRP A 51 2.42 1.41 8.97
C TRP A 51 3.04 1.03 10.32
N ASN A 52 2.25 1.07 11.40
CA ASN A 52 2.75 0.79 12.75
C ASN A 52 3.39 -0.59 12.88
N ARG A 53 2.85 -1.61 12.21
CA ARG A 53 3.42 -2.96 12.23
C ARG A 53 4.67 -3.07 11.37
N GLY A 54 4.68 -2.45 10.19
CA GLY A 54 5.83 -2.46 9.30
C GLY A 54 7.04 -1.71 9.85
N THR A 55 6.82 -0.67 10.66
CA THR A 55 7.89 0.12 11.31
C THR A 55 8.26 -0.36 12.71
N ALA A 56 7.50 -1.28 13.30
CA ALA A 56 7.81 -1.81 14.63
C ALA A 56 9.07 -2.69 14.59
N THR A 57 9.83 -2.69 15.68
CA THR A 57 10.90 -3.67 15.91
C THR A 57 10.35 -4.83 16.75
N GLY A 58 10.61 -6.08 16.33
CA GLY A 58 10.12 -7.26 17.05
C GLY A 58 10.47 -8.58 16.36
N PRO A 59 10.13 -9.73 16.98
CA PRO A 59 10.41 -11.04 16.42
C PRO A 59 9.71 -11.24 15.06
N PRO A 60 10.42 -11.73 14.01
CA PRO A 60 9.94 -11.80 12.63
C PRO A 60 8.81 -12.82 12.39
N GLU A 61 8.49 -13.66 13.37
CA GLU A 61 7.73 -14.91 13.20
C GLU A 61 6.24 -14.73 12.88
N ARG A 62 5.72 -13.50 12.81
CA ARG A 62 4.28 -13.26 12.61
C ARG A 62 3.90 -12.20 11.58
N TYR A 63 4.82 -11.30 11.19
CA TYR A 63 4.49 -10.17 10.30
C TYR A 63 5.63 -9.82 9.35
N GLY A 64 5.25 -9.32 8.15
CA GLY A 64 6.20 -8.70 7.24
C GLY A 64 6.60 -7.32 7.74
N TYR A 65 7.83 -7.19 8.21
CA TYR A 65 8.43 -5.91 8.59
C TYR A 65 9.02 -5.20 7.37
N PHE A 66 9.00 -3.86 7.37
CA PHE A 66 9.66 -3.08 6.34
C PHE A 66 11.18 -3.09 6.60
N ASP A 67 11.95 -3.60 5.64
CA ASP A 67 13.41 -3.58 5.69
C ASP A 67 13.96 -2.15 5.86
N LYS A 68 13.38 -1.19 5.13
CA LYS A 68 13.73 0.24 5.20
C LYS A 68 12.49 1.10 5.01
N THR A 69 12.48 2.25 5.69
CA THR A 69 11.48 3.32 5.51
C THR A 69 12.17 4.65 5.21
N GLY A 70 11.50 5.53 4.47
CA GLY A 70 12.04 6.85 4.14
C GLY A 70 11.02 7.71 3.39
N PRO A 71 11.36 8.98 3.13
CA PRO A 71 10.51 9.87 2.35
C PRO A 71 10.36 9.41 0.89
N ILE A 72 9.30 9.86 0.23
CA ILE A 72 8.97 9.52 -1.16
C ILE A 72 10.07 9.93 -2.15
N ASP A 73 10.90 10.91 -1.79
CA ASP A 73 11.99 11.39 -2.63
C ASP A 73 13.15 10.40 -2.75
N THR A 74 13.32 9.56 -1.72
CA THR A 74 14.40 8.56 -1.63
C THR A 74 13.91 7.15 -1.98
N LEU A 75 12.85 7.03 -2.78
CA LEU A 75 12.31 5.72 -3.14
C LEU A 75 13.37 4.83 -3.82
N PRO A 76 13.46 3.56 -3.42
CA PRO A 76 14.46 2.65 -3.95
C PRO A 76 14.06 2.11 -5.33
N ASN A 77 14.99 1.55 -6.09
CA ASN A 77 14.67 0.81 -7.33
C ASN A 77 14.12 -0.60 -7.04
N LYS A 78 13.11 -0.70 -6.16
CA LYS A 78 12.42 -1.94 -5.77
C LYS A 78 10.99 -1.64 -5.32
N VAL A 79 10.18 -2.68 -5.20
CA VAL A 79 8.80 -2.57 -4.69
C VAL A 79 8.79 -2.00 -3.27
N ALA A 80 7.89 -1.07 -3.03
CA ALA A 80 7.68 -0.47 -1.71
C ALA A 80 6.19 -0.23 -1.43
N PHE A 81 5.82 -0.21 -0.16
CA PHE A 81 4.53 0.28 0.29
C PHE A 81 4.65 1.79 0.53
N LEU A 82 3.72 2.56 -0.02
CA LEU A 82 3.61 4.00 0.19
C LEU A 82 2.52 4.27 1.20
N PHE A 83 2.73 5.27 2.05
CA PHE A 83 1.75 5.71 3.04
C PHE A 83 1.64 7.22 3.01
N ASN A 84 0.41 7.73 3.08
CA ASN A 84 0.17 9.16 3.24
C ASN A 84 -0.34 9.42 4.66
N GLN A 85 0.38 10.24 5.41
CA GLN A 85 0.02 10.62 6.76
C GLN A 85 -1.02 11.74 6.75
N ASP A 86 -2.09 11.57 7.52
CA ASP A 86 -2.95 12.68 7.88
C ASP A 86 -2.21 13.56 8.90
N LYS A 87 -1.72 14.72 8.44
CA LYS A 87 -1.01 15.69 9.28
C LYS A 87 -1.93 16.52 10.16
N THR A 88 -3.25 16.46 9.95
CA THR A 88 -4.25 17.17 10.75
C THR A 88 -4.72 16.35 11.95
N ALA A 89 -4.53 15.03 11.90
CA ALA A 89 -4.89 14.13 12.98
C ALA A 89 -3.99 14.32 14.21
N ALA A 90 -4.61 14.41 15.40
CA ALA A 90 -3.89 14.54 16.68
C ALA A 90 -3.03 13.31 17.04
N LYS A 91 -3.30 12.16 16.42
CA LYS A 91 -2.55 10.91 16.58
C LYS A 91 -2.05 10.45 15.22
N LEU A 92 -0.90 9.76 15.20
CA LEU A 92 -0.33 9.17 14.00
C LEU A 92 -1.38 8.36 13.24
N THR A 93 -1.79 8.88 12.08
CA THR A 93 -2.84 8.31 11.25
C THR A 93 -2.35 8.31 9.82
N MET A 94 -2.38 7.15 9.18
CA MET A 94 -2.18 7.07 7.73
C MET A 94 -3.54 7.13 7.06
N ALA A 95 -3.78 8.20 6.31
CA ALA A 95 -5.01 8.39 5.54
C ALA A 95 -5.11 7.43 4.35
N HIS A 96 -3.97 6.99 3.82
CA HIS A 96 -3.93 6.21 2.58
C HIS A 96 -2.69 5.32 2.48
N THR A 97 -2.77 4.27 1.67
CA THR A 97 -1.63 3.42 1.31
C THR A 97 -1.71 2.92 -0.15
N GLY A 98 -0.56 2.65 -0.76
CA GLY A 98 -0.44 2.16 -2.13
C GLY A 98 0.86 1.37 -2.36
N LEU A 99 1.03 0.87 -3.58
CA LEU A 99 2.18 0.04 -3.97
C LEU A 99 3.01 0.74 -5.03
N TYR A 100 4.26 1.03 -4.71
CA TYR A 100 5.27 1.49 -5.66
C TYR A 100 5.91 0.30 -6.36
N ASP A 101 6.03 0.35 -7.68
CA ASP A 101 6.53 -0.79 -8.47
C ASP A 101 8.06 -0.88 -8.59
N GLY A 102 8.80 0.11 -8.06
CA GLY A 102 10.25 0.20 -8.20
C GLY A 102 10.72 0.95 -9.46
N ALA A 103 9.79 1.36 -10.33
CA ALA A 103 10.06 1.91 -11.65
C ALA A 103 9.23 3.18 -11.95
N GLY A 104 8.88 3.94 -10.92
CA GLY A 104 8.19 5.22 -11.11
C GLY A 104 6.66 5.14 -11.18
N ARG A 105 6.04 3.98 -10.91
CA ARG A 105 4.57 3.84 -10.94
C ARG A 105 4.00 3.41 -9.60
N VAL A 106 2.74 3.79 -9.37
CA VAL A 106 1.97 3.47 -8.17
C VAL A 106 0.66 2.80 -8.53
N ILE A 107 0.40 1.67 -7.88
CA ILE A 107 -0.86 0.95 -7.94
C ILE A 107 -1.58 1.12 -6.60
N GLN A 108 -2.80 1.63 -6.62
CA GLN A 108 -3.57 1.94 -5.43
C GLN A 108 -5.08 1.87 -5.70
N ALA A 109 -5.88 1.71 -4.64
CA ALA A 109 -7.34 1.81 -4.69
C ALA A 109 -7.77 3.13 -4.06
N GLY A 110 -8.37 4.04 -4.84
CA GLY A 110 -8.62 5.41 -4.39
C GLY A 110 -7.32 6.23 -4.27
N GLY A 111 -7.36 7.35 -3.56
CA GLY A 111 -6.21 8.27 -3.49
C GLY A 111 -6.13 9.19 -4.70
N TYR A 112 -4.92 9.62 -5.08
CA TYR A 112 -4.75 10.56 -6.19
C TYR A 112 -4.90 9.86 -7.55
N GLY A 113 -5.50 10.53 -8.53
CA GLY A 113 -5.51 10.06 -9.92
C GLY A 113 -6.51 8.93 -10.23
N GLY A 114 -7.38 8.55 -9.30
CA GLY A 114 -8.48 7.62 -9.62
C GLY A 114 -9.39 7.29 -8.43
N LYS A 115 -10.65 6.95 -8.73
CA LYS A 115 -11.66 6.55 -7.73
C LYS A 115 -11.70 5.05 -7.44
N GLY A 116 -11.10 4.21 -8.27
CA GLY A 116 -11.03 2.75 -8.07
C GLY A 116 -9.59 2.28 -7.94
N VAL A 117 -9.35 0.99 -8.21
CA VAL A 117 -7.99 0.50 -8.40
C VAL A 117 -7.44 1.05 -9.72
N HIS A 118 -6.27 1.66 -9.67
CA HIS A 118 -5.61 2.24 -10.84
C HIS A 118 -4.08 2.14 -10.73
N ASP A 119 -3.41 2.22 -11.88
CA ASP A 119 -1.96 2.22 -12.03
C ASP A 119 -1.55 3.52 -12.74
N ASN A 120 -0.90 4.43 -12.01
CA ASN A 120 -0.52 5.75 -12.51
C ASN A 120 0.99 6.00 -12.29
N PRO A 121 1.60 6.92 -13.05
CA PRO A 121 2.90 7.47 -12.69
C PRO A 121 2.88 8.05 -11.27
N LEU A 122 3.98 7.87 -10.54
CA LEU A 122 4.16 8.41 -9.20
C LEU A 122 4.06 9.94 -9.21
N ASP A 123 3.09 10.49 -8.47
CA ASP A 123 3.05 11.91 -8.14
C ASP A 123 3.77 12.16 -6.80
N ARG A 124 4.99 12.70 -6.87
CA ARG A 124 5.81 12.97 -5.68
C ARG A 124 5.31 14.13 -4.82
N ARG A 125 4.30 14.87 -5.28
CA ARG A 125 3.71 16.00 -4.54
C ARG A 125 2.63 15.55 -3.55
N ARG A 126 2.28 14.26 -3.53
CA ARG A 126 1.11 13.68 -2.84
C ARG A 126 1.49 12.77 -1.68
#